data_AF-A0A5K1BUV5-F1
#
_entry.id   AF-A0A5K1BUV5-F1
#
_cell.length_a   1.000
_cell.length_b   1.000
_cell.length_c   1.000
_cell.angle_alpha   90.00
_cell.angle_beta   90.00
_cell.angle_gamma   90.00
#
_symmetry.space_group_name_H-M   'P 1'
#
loop_
_entity.id
_entity.type
_entity.pdbx_description
1 polymer ?
#
loop_
_entity_poly.entity_id
_entity_poly.type
_entity_poly.pdbx_seq_one_letter_code
_entity_poly.pdbx_strand_id
1 'polypeptide(L)'
;ATSFLFTEYQYVGIFMIAFAILIFLFLGSVEGFSTKSQPCTYDKEKICKPALANAIFSTVSFLLGAVTSLVSGFLGMKIATYANARTTLEARKGVGKAFITAFRSGAVMGFLLAANGLLVLYIAINLFKLYYGDDWEGLFEAITGYGLGGSSMALFGRVGGGIYTKAADVGADLVGKVERNIPEDDPRNPA
;
A
#
# COMPACT_ATOMS: atom_id res chain seq x y z
N ALA A 1 6.16 16.70 2.69
CA ALA A 1 5.68 15.45 2.06
C ALA A 1 6.73 14.33 2.07
N THR A 2 7.84 14.44 1.32
CA THR A 2 8.84 13.35 1.23
C THR A 2 9.50 13.00 2.57
N SER A 3 9.88 13.99 3.38
CA SER A 3 10.48 13.73 4.70
C SER A 3 9.53 12.96 5.63
N PHE A 4 8.27 13.41 5.75
CA PHE A 4 7.25 12.71 6.55
C PHE A 4 7.04 11.26 6.08
N LEU A 5 6.85 11.03 4.78
CA LEU A 5 6.63 9.67 4.26
C LEU A 5 7.84 8.75 4.51
N PHE A 6 9.08 9.27 4.44
CA PHE A 6 10.24 8.46 4.81
C PHE A 6 10.19 8.03 6.28
N THR A 7 9.89 8.95 7.18
CA THR A 7 9.76 8.64 8.61
C THR A 7 8.62 7.66 8.86
N GLU A 8 7.44 7.90 8.29
CA GLU A 8 6.29 6.98 8.42
C GLU A 8 6.64 5.58 7.90
N TYR A 9 7.26 5.48 6.73
CA TYR A 9 7.61 4.21 6.11
C TYR A 9 8.71 3.45 6.85
N GLN A 10 9.58 4.14 7.60
CA GLN A 10 10.55 3.48 8.48
C GLN A 10 9.83 2.70 9.58
N TYR A 11 8.87 3.30 10.27
CA TYR A 11 8.10 2.62 11.33
C TYR A 11 7.19 1.52 10.77
N VAL A 12 6.50 1.82 9.67
CA VAL A 12 5.63 0.85 9.00
C VAL A 12 6.44 -0.33 8.45
N GLY A 13 7.67 -0.11 7.97
CA GLY A 13 8.58 -1.16 7.54
C GLY A 13 9.03 -2.08 8.67
N ILE A 14 9.29 -1.54 9.86
CA ILE A 14 9.61 -2.36 11.06
C ILE A 14 8.41 -3.23 11.44
N PHE A 15 7.21 -2.64 11.48
CA PHE A 15 5.97 -3.39 11.72
C PHE A 15 5.74 -4.49 10.68
N MET A 16 5.97 -4.18 9.39
CA MET A 16 5.86 -5.13 8.29
C MET A 16 6.75 -6.36 8.52
N ILE A 17 8.01 -6.17 8.89
CA ILE A 17 8.93 -7.30 9.13
C ILE A 17 8.46 -8.12 10.35
N ALA A 18 8.09 -7.47 11.44
CA ALA A 18 7.60 -8.15 12.64
C ALA A 18 6.32 -8.97 12.36
N PHE A 19 5.39 -8.41 11.59
CA PHE A 19 4.14 -9.07 11.24
C PHE A 19 4.36 -10.21 10.23
N ALA A 20 5.31 -10.06 9.30
CA ALA A 20 5.72 -11.14 8.40
C ALA A 20 6.28 -12.35 9.17
N ILE A 21 7.10 -12.11 10.20
CA ILE A 21 7.61 -13.18 11.07
C ILE A 21 6.45 -13.87 11.80
N LEU A 22 5.46 -13.11 12.31
CA LEU A 22 4.28 -13.68 12.95
C LEU A 22 3.46 -14.56 11.99
N ILE A 23 3.23 -14.11 10.75
CA ILE A 23 2.55 -14.91 9.72
C ILE A 23 3.28 -16.24 9.52
N PHE A 24 4.59 -16.19 9.30
CA PHE A 24 5.39 -17.39 9.10
C PHE A 24 5.31 -18.35 10.30
N LEU A 25 5.49 -17.84 11.52
CA LEU A 25 5.48 -18.67 12.72
C LEU A 25 4.10 -19.29 12.97
N PHE A 26 3.03 -18.52 12.84
CA PHE A 26 1.68 -19.01 13.11
C PHE A 26 1.23 -20.02 12.06
N LEU A 27 1.38 -19.72 10.77
CA LEU A 27 1.02 -20.68 9.70
C LEU A 27 1.95 -21.91 9.72
N GLY A 28 3.24 -21.73 10.00
CA GLY A 28 4.19 -22.84 10.11
C GLY A 28 3.94 -23.75 11.31
N SER A 29 3.41 -23.20 12.42
CA SER A 29 3.13 -23.96 13.65
C SER A 29 1.94 -24.92 13.53
N VAL A 30 1.03 -24.71 12.56
CA VAL A 30 -0.18 -25.54 12.38
C VAL A 30 0.16 -27.02 12.25
N GLU A 31 1.21 -27.32 11.47
CA GLU A 31 1.70 -28.70 11.24
C GLU A 31 3.07 -28.94 11.90
N GLY A 32 3.41 -28.17 12.94
CA GLY A 32 4.68 -28.30 13.66
C GLY A 32 5.91 -28.14 12.76
N PHE A 33 5.85 -27.25 11.75
CA PHE A 33 6.89 -27.05 10.75
C PHE A 33 7.26 -28.31 9.94
N SER A 34 6.30 -29.24 9.78
CA SER A 34 6.49 -30.43 8.96
C SER A 34 6.72 -30.08 7.49
N THR A 35 7.72 -30.74 6.88
CA THR A 35 8.03 -30.64 5.45
C THR A 35 7.30 -31.70 4.60
N LYS A 36 6.51 -32.56 5.23
CA LYS A 36 5.81 -33.65 4.54
C LYS A 36 4.57 -33.13 3.84
N SER A 37 4.37 -33.57 2.59
CA SER A 37 3.13 -33.34 1.86
C SER A 37 1.94 -34.01 2.56
N GLN A 38 0.79 -33.37 2.50
CA GLN A 38 -0.43 -33.80 3.19
C GLN A 38 -1.59 -33.94 2.21
N PRO A 39 -2.63 -34.75 2.55
CA PRO A 39 -3.86 -34.78 1.76
C PRO A 39 -4.48 -33.39 1.68
N CYS A 40 -4.96 -33.01 0.51
CA CYS A 40 -5.56 -31.70 0.27
C CYS A 40 -6.82 -31.49 1.12
N THR A 41 -7.02 -30.26 1.60
CA THR A 41 -8.18 -29.87 2.42
C THR A 41 -9.49 -30.03 1.66
N TYR A 42 -9.46 -29.80 0.34
CA TYR A 42 -10.61 -29.88 -0.57
C TYR A 42 -10.85 -31.27 -1.16
N ASP A 43 -9.83 -32.11 -1.23
CA ASP A 43 -9.88 -33.43 -1.86
C ASP A 43 -8.87 -34.37 -1.19
N LYS A 44 -9.38 -35.26 -0.33
CA LYS A 44 -8.55 -36.18 0.47
C LYS A 44 -7.81 -37.21 -0.37
N GLU A 45 -8.17 -37.38 -1.65
CA GLU A 45 -7.50 -38.30 -2.57
C GLU A 45 -6.25 -37.68 -3.20
N LYS A 46 -6.11 -36.34 -3.16
CA LYS A 46 -4.97 -35.61 -3.72
C LYS A 46 -3.97 -35.23 -2.64
N ILE A 47 -2.70 -35.19 -3.04
CA ILE A 47 -1.59 -34.79 -2.17
C ILE A 47 -1.21 -33.34 -2.50
N CYS A 48 -1.35 -32.45 -1.51
CA CYS A 48 -1.04 -31.03 -1.61
C CYS A 48 0.35 -30.73 -1.07
N LYS A 49 0.83 -29.51 -1.38
CA LYS A 49 2.12 -29.01 -0.87
C LYS A 49 2.05 -28.85 0.65
N PRO A 50 3.20 -28.92 1.36
CA PRO A 50 3.21 -28.82 2.81
C PRO A 50 2.71 -27.45 3.28
N ALA A 51 2.00 -27.42 4.41
CA ALA A 51 1.53 -26.17 5.03
C ALA A 51 2.66 -25.18 5.30
N LEU A 52 3.88 -25.68 5.55
CA LEU A 52 5.08 -24.85 5.68
C LEU A 52 5.39 -24.06 4.40
N ALA A 53 5.16 -24.64 3.22
CA ALA A 53 5.32 -23.91 1.97
C ALA A 53 4.28 -22.78 1.88
N ASN A 54 3.01 -23.04 2.20
CA ASN A 54 1.98 -22.00 2.27
C ASN A 54 2.37 -20.90 3.25
N ALA A 55 2.94 -21.22 4.41
CA ALA A 55 3.43 -20.23 5.36
C ALA A 55 4.52 -19.32 4.74
N ILE A 56 5.48 -19.90 4.02
CA ILE A 56 6.55 -19.15 3.34
C ILE A 56 5.96 -18.26 2.24
N PHE A 57 5.15 -18.83 1.33
CA PHE A 57 4.59 -18.10 0.20
C PHE A 57 3.58 -17.02 0.63
N SER A 58 2.80 -17.25 1.69
CA SER A 58 1.95 -16.24 2.33
C SER A 58 2.76 -15.09 2.91
N THR A 59 3.91 -15.39 3.53
CA THR A 59 4.80 -14.36 4.07
C THR A 59 5.45 -13.55 2.94
N VAL A 60 5.86 -14.22 1.86
CA VAL A 60 6.41 -13.56 0.67
C VAL A 60 5.35 -12.68 0.01
N SER A 61 4.13 -13.19 -0.21
CA SER A 61 3.04 -12.43 -0.82
C SER A 61 2.65 -11.23 0.04
N PHE A 62 2.63 -11.37 1.37
CA PHE A 62 2.44 -10.28 2.32
C PHE A 62 3.47 -9.17 2.15
N LEU A 63 4.77 -9.50 2.13
CA LEU A 63 5.82 -8.51 1.91
C LEU A 63 5.68 -7.84 0.53
N LEU A 64 5.33 -8.62 -0.49
CA LEU A 64 5.13 -8.12 -1.86
C LEU A 64 3.97 -7.12 -1.91
N GLY A 65 2.84 -7.42 -1.28
CA GLY A 65 1.69 -6.52 -1.17
C GLY A 65 2.00 -5.27 -0.36
N ALA A 66 2.72 -5.42 0.75
CA ALA A 66 3.14 -4.31 1.59
C ALA A 66 4.05 -3.33 0.85
N VAL A 67 5.09 -3.82 0.18
CA VAL A 67 5.98 -2.99 -0.65
C VAL A 67 5.21 -2.31 -1.78
N THR A 68 4.31 -3.04 -2.45
CA THR A 68 3.49 -2.48 -3.53
C THR A 68 2.59 -1.34 -3.04
N SER A 69 2.04 -1.46 -1.82
CA SER A 69 1.23 -0.41 -1.18
C SER A 69 2.06 0.84 -0.83
N LEU A 70 3.27 0.66 -0.28
CA LEU A 70 4.20 1.77 0.01
C LEU A 70 4.64 2.49 -1.26
N VAL A 71 4.99 1.74 -2.32
CA VAL A 71 5.34 2.32 -3.63
C VAL A 71 4.16 3.09 -4.22
N SER A 72 2.94 2.56 -4.11
CA SER A 72 1.72 3.21 -4.58
C SER A 72 1.48 4.56 -3.91
N GLY A 73 1.61 4.61 -2.58
CA GLY A 73 1.51 5.86 -1.82
C GLY A 73 2.59 6.87 -2.21
N PHE A 74 3.83 6.42 -2.36
CA PHE A 74 4.95 7.28 -2.74
C PHE A 74 4.80 7.87 -4.15
N LEU A 75 4.43 7.04 -5.14
CA LEU A 75 4.21 7.50 -6.52
C LEU A 75 3.06 8.50 -6.60
N GLY A 76 1.97 8.25 -5.88
CA GLY A 76 0.84 9.18 -5.76
C GLY A 76 1.26 10.54 -5.18
N MET A 77 2.04 10.52 -4.10
CA MET A 77 2.59 11.75 -3.50
C MET A 77 3.51 12.49 -4.48
N LYS A 78 4.37 11.77 -5.22
CA LYS A 78 5.29 12.39 -6.19
C LYS A 78 4.56 13.11 -7.31
N ILE A 79 3.54 12.50 -7.92
CA ILE A 79 2.79 13.18 -8.98
C ILE A 79 1.96 14.35 -8.44
N ALA A 80 1.37 14.21 -7.24
CA ALA A 80 0.60 15.29 -6.62
C ALA A 80 1.48 16.51 -6.27
N THR A 81 2.63 16.28 -5.65
CA THR A 81 3.60 17.34 -5.30
C THR A 81 4.32 17.95 -6.52
N TYR A 82 4.30 17.25 -7.65
CA TYR A 82 4.79 17.76 -8.93
C TYR A 82 3.71 18.60 -9.65
N ALA A 83 2.45 18.21 -9.57
CA ALA A 83 1.36 18.82 -10.34
C ALA A 83 0.76 20.07 -9.67
N ASN A 84 0.80 20.18 -8.34
CA ASN A 84 0.17 21.26 -7.57
C ASN A 84 0.53 22.68 -8.10
N ALA A 85 1.81 23.03 -8.18
CA ALA A 85 2.25 24.33 -8.66
C ALA A 85 1.94 24.55 -10.16
N ARG A 86 1.95 23.48 -10.97
CA ARG A 86 1.57 23.56 -12.39
C ARG A 86 0.10 23.89 -12.56
N THR A 87 -0.76 23.30 -11.75
CA THR A 87 -2.19 23.61 -11.72
C THR A 87 -2.41 25.08 -11.38
N THR A 88 -1.69 25.63 -10.38
CA THR A 88 -1.75 27.06 -10.04
C THR A 88 -1.29 27.96 -11.20
N LEU A 89 -0.19 27.61 -11.89
CA LEU A 89 0.30 28.38 -13.03
C LEU A 89 -0.67 28.37 -14.22
N GLU A 90 -1.36 27.25 -14.46
CA GLU A 90 -2.37 27.11 -15.52
C GLU A 90 -3.71 27.77 -15.16
N ALA A 91 -4.01 27.97 -13.87
CA ALA A 91 -5.19 28.71 -13.42
C ALA A 91 -5.20 30.16 -13.91
N ARG A 92 -4.01 30.75 -14.17
CA ARG A 92 -3.88 32.07 -14.82
C ARG A 92 -4.51 32.13 -16.22
N LYS A 93 -4.66 30.99 -16.90
CA LYS A 93 -5.25 30.86 -18.23
C LYS A 93 -6.73 30.43 -18.18
N GLY A 94 -7.32 30.41 -16.99
CA GLY A 94 -8.71 30.03 -16.76
C GLY A 94 -8.89 28.60 -16.24
N VAL A 95 -10.09 28.33 -15.76
CA VAL A 95 -10.45 27.09 -15.04
C VAL A 95 -10.25 25.83 -15.87
N GLY A 96 -10.53 25.87 -17.18
CA GLY A 96 -10.41 24.70 -18.05
C GLY A 96 -8.96 24.18 -18.16
N LYS A 97 -7.97 25.08 -18.20
CA LYS A 97 -6.55 24.70 -18.30
C LYS A 97 -6.01 24.13 -16.99
N ALA A 98 -6.39 24.74 -15.86
CA ALA A 98 -6.09 24.20 -14.54
C ALA A 98 -6.71 22.81 -14.34
N PHE A 99 -7.99 22.66 -14.68
CA PHE A 99 -8.71 21.39 -14.55
C PHE A 99 -8.04 20.27 -15.34
N ILE A 100 -7.69 20.50 -16.61
CA ILE A 100 -7.02 19.48 -17.43
C ILE A 100 -5.67 19.07 -16.83
N THR A 101 -4.91 20.02 -16.27
CA THR A 101 -3.61 19.74 -15.65
C THR A 101 -3.77 18.87 -14.39
N ALA A 102 -4.73 19.24 -13.52
CA ALA A 102 -5.04 18.47 -12.32
C ALA A 102 -5.57 17.07 -12.67
N PHE A 103 -6.53 16.98 -13.60
CA PHE A 103 -7.16 15.72 -14.00
C PHE A 103 -6.16 14.76 -14.66
N ARG A 104 -5.30 15.25 -15.57
CA ARG A 104 -4.23 14.43 -16.17
C ARG A 104 -3.26 13.92 -15.12
N SER A 105 -2.92 14.73 -14.13
CA SER A 105 -2.03 14.32 -13.05
C SER A 105 -2.68 13.27 -12.15
N GLY A 106 -3.98 13.41 -11.86
CA GLY A 106 -4.76 12.37 -11.17
C GLY A 106 -4.86 11.07 -11.97
N ALA A 107 -5.02 11.16 -13.29
CA ALA A 107 -5.04 10.00 -14.18
C ALA A 107 -3.69 9.25 -14.16
N VAL A 108 -2.55 9.96 -14.14
CA VAL A 108 -1.23 9.33 -14.01
C VAL A 108 -1.14 8.49 -12.73
N MET A 109 -1.61 9.01 -11.59
CA MET A 109 -1.71 8.22 -10.36
C MET A 109 -2.61 7.00 -10.54
N GLY A 110 -3.82 7.18 -11.07
CA GLY A 110 -4.80 6.09 -11.22
C GLY A 110 -4.31 4.95 -12.12
N PHE A 111 -3.79 5.27 -13.31
CA PHE A 111 -3.28 4.27 -14.25
C PHE A 111 -2.04 3.56 -13.71
N LEU A 112 -1.10 4.28 -13.08
CA LEU A 112 0.09 3.66 -12.49
C LEU A 112 -0.29 2.67 -11.38
N LEU A 113 -1.16 3.07 -10.45
CA LEU A 113 -1.55 2.21 -9.34
C LEU A 113 -2.33 0.98 -9.81
N ALA A 114 -3.29 1.17 -10.73
CA ALA A 114 -4.09 0.07 -11.28
C ALA A 114 -3.23 -0.93 -12.08
N ALA A 115 -2.40 -0.43 -13.01
CA ALA A 115 -1.55 -1.27 -13.84
C ALA A 115 -0.47 -1.98 -13.01
N ASN A 116 0.19 -1.27 -12.09
CA ASN A 116 1.22 -1.86 -11.24
C ASN A 116 0.63 -2.93 -10.31
N GLY A 117 -0.50 -2.65 -9.64
CA GLY A 117 -1.14 -3.62 -8.76
C GLY A 117 -1.56 -4.90 -9.49
N LEU A 118 -2.09 -4.77 -10.72
CA LEU A 118 -2.46 -5.91 -11.56
C LEU A 118 -1.24 -6.68 -12.07
N LEU A 119 -0.21 -5.98 -12.55
CA LEU A 119 1.01 -6.59 -13.07
C LEU A 119 1.74 -7.37 -11.98
N VAL A 120 1.88 -6.78 -10.79
CA VAL A 120 2.52 -7.42 -9.64
C VAL A 120 1.76 -8.69 -9.23
N LEU A 121 0.43 -8.62 -9.16
CA LEU A 121 -0.40 -9.79 -8.86
C LEU A 121 -0.25 -10.89 -9.92
N TYR A 122 -0.27 -10.51 -11.20
CA TYR A 122 -0.08 -11.45 -12.32
C TYR A 122 1.29 -12.15 -12.23
N ILE A 123 2.36 -11.40 -11.98
CA ILE A 123 3.71 -11.97 -11.82
C ILE A 123 3.75 -12.91 -10.62
N ALA A 124 3.19 -12.52 -9.47
CA ALA A 124 3.15 -13.35 -8.27
C ALA A 124 2.42 -14.68 -8.52
N ILE A 125 1.26 -14.65 -9.18
CA ILE A 125 0.51 -15.86 -9.57
C ILE A 125 1.37 -16.79 -10.43
N ASN A 126 2.00 -16.26 -11.47
CA ASN A 126 2.81 -17.09 -12.38
C ASN A 126 4.05 -17.66 -11.71
N LEU A 127 4.73 -16.90 -10.84
CA LEU A 127 5.89 -17.38 -10.09
C LEU A 127 5.49 -18.46 -9.08
N PHE A 128 4.38 -18.26 -8.35
CA PHE A 128 3.94 -19.23 -7.36
C PHE A 128 3.45 -20.51 -8.04
N LYS A 129 2.82 -20.39 -9.22
CA LYS A 129 2.42 -21.53 -10.04
C LYS A 129 3.57 -22.49 -10.39
N LEU A 130 4.79 -21.99 -10.57
CA LEU A 130 5.95 -22.85 -10.83
C LEU A 130 6.25 -23.81 -9.67
N TYR A 131 5.93 -23.42 -8.43
CA TYR A 131 6.11 -24.27 -7.26
C TYR A 131 4.88 -25.15 -6.99
N TYR A 132 3.69 -24.56 -7.04
CA TYR A 132 2.45 -25.24 -6.66
C TYR A 132 1.97 -26.26 -7.70
N GLY A 133 2.21 -26.02 -9.00
CA GLY A 133 1.78 -26.92 -10.07
C GLY A 133 0.25 -27.01 -10.15
N ASP A 134 -0.28 -28.20 -9.85
CA ASP A 134 -1.72 -28.50 -9.89
C ASP A 134 -2.44 -28.17 -8.57
N ASP A 135 -1.72 -27.80 -7.51
CA ASP A 135 -2.27 -27.37 -6.22
C ASP A 135 -2.69 -25.88 -6.27
N TRP A 136 -3.80 -25.61 -6.95
CA TRP A 136 -4.29 -24.24 -7.14
C TRP A 136 -4.86 -23.63 -5.87
N GLU A 137 -5.41 -24.45 -4.96
CA GLU A 137 -5.94 -23.96 -3.69
C GLU A 137 -4.80 -23.42 -2.82
N GLY A 138 -3.73 -24.21 -2.62
CA GLY A 138 -2.57 -23.74 -1.86
C GLY A 138 -1.92 -22.51 -2.50
N LEU A 139 -1.91 -22.42 -3.82
CA LEU A 139 -1.43 -21.24 -4.55
C LEU A 139 -2.26 -20.00 -4.21
N PHE A 140 -3.58 -20.06 -4.35
CA PHE A 140 -4.43 -18.89 -4.12
C PHE A 140 -4.57 -18.54 -2.64
N GLU A 141 -4.53 -19.55 -1.76
CA GLU A 141 -4.41 -19.37 -0.31
C GLU A 141 -3.16 -18.57 0.02
N ALA A 142 -2.00 -18.94 -0.53
CA ALA A 142 -0.77 -18.19 -0.33
C ALA A 142 -0.82 -16.76 -0.90
N ILE A 143 -1.54 -16.54 -2.01
CA ILE A 143 -1.69 -15.21 -2.63
C ILE A 143 -2.59 -14.29 -1.82
N THR A 144 -3.49 -14.80 -0.97
CA THR A 144 -4.31 -13.95 -0.09
C THR A 144 -3.46 -13.01 0.77
N GLY A 145 -2.24 -13.41 1.12
CA GLY A 145 -1.27 -12.56 1.83
C GLY A 145 -0.95 -11.25 1.11
N TYR A 146 -1.02 -11.19 -0.22
CA TYR A 146 -0.84 -9.95 -0.99
C TYR A 146 -1.85 -8.86 -0.61
N GLY A 147 -3.13 -9.24 -0.51
CA GLY A 147 -4.20 -8.31 -0.09
C GLY A 147 -4.06 -7.89 1.37
N LEU A 148 -3.64 -8.82 2.23
CA LEU A 148 -3.35 -8.56 3.64
C LEU A 148 -2.23 -7.52 3.78
N GLY A 149 -1.08 -7.74 3.14
CA GLY A 149 0.06 -6.83 3.18
C GLY A 149 -0.29 -5.44 2.66
N GLY A 150 -1.00 -5.36 1.53
CA GLY A 150 -1.40 -4.08 0.96
C GLY A 150 -2.30 -3.26 1.89
N SER A 151 -3.29 -3.92 2.50
CA SER A 151 -4.27 -3.28 3.40
C SER A 151 -3.64 -2.89 4.74
N SER A 152 -2.75 -3.73 5.28
CA SER A 152 -2.02 -3.44 6.53
C SER A 152 -1.20 -2.16 6.40
N MET A 153 -0.44 -1.97 5.31
CA MET A 153 0.33 -0.74 5.13
C MET A 153 -0.58 0.47 4.85
N ALA A 154 -1.68 0.26 4.12
CA ALA A 154 -2.65 1.31 3.82
C ALA A 154 -3.36 1.84 5.08
N LEU A 155 -3.57 0.99 6.09
CA LEU A 155 -4.14 1.38 7.38
C LEU A 155 -3.26 2.45 8.05
N PHE A 156 -1.96 2.16 8.20
CA PHE A 156 -1.03 3.10 8.82
C PHE A 156 -0.89 4.38 8.00
N GLY A 157 -0.74 4.29 6.68
CA GLY A 157 -0.62 5.48 5.82
C GLY A 157 -1.85 6.38 5.86
N ARG A 158 -3.07 5.82 5.96
CA ARG A 158 -4.31 6.61 6.09
C ARG A 158 -4.44 7.25 7.47
N VAL A 159 -4.11 6.52 8.53
CA VAL A 159 -4.21 7.02 9.91
C VAL A 159 -3.11 8.05 10.19
N GLY A 160 -1.85 7.71 9.94
CA GLY A 160 -0.69 8.58 10.16
C GLY A 160 -0.76 9.85 9.32
N GLY A 161 -0.97 9.71 8.01
CA GLY A 161 -1.19 10.85 7.11
C GLY A 161 -2.43 11.67 7.46
N GLY A 162 -3.52 11.02 7.89
CA GLY A 162 -4.74 11.69 8.32
C GLY A 162 -4.56 12.55 9.57
N ILE A 163 -3.86 12.02 10.59
CA ILE A 163 -3.51 12.77 11.79
C ILE A 163 -2.60 13.95 11.44
N TYR A 164 -1.56 13.71 10.64
CA TYR A 164 -0.62 14.75 10.23
C TYR A 164 -1.33 15.92 9.54
N THR A 165 -2.18 15.62 8.55
CA THR A 165 -2.84 16.69 7.77
C THR A 165 -3.91 17.40 8.57
N LYS A 166 -4.68 16.69 9.41
CA LYS A 166 -5.80 17.32 10.13
C LYS A 166 -5.35 18.15 11.32
N ALA A 167 -4.26 17.79 11.98
CA ALA A 167 -3.67 18.62 13.02
C ALA A 167 -3.21 19.98 12.46
N ALA A 168 -2.57 19.99 11.29
CA ALA A 168 -2.16 21.23 10.62
C ALA A 168 -3.36 22.05 10.13
N ASP A 169 -4.29 21.42 9.42
CA ASP A 169 -5.50 22.04 8.85
C ASP A 169 -6.34 22.78 9.92
N VAL A 170 -6.67 22.10 11.03
CA VAL A 170 -7.47 22.70 12.11
C VAL A 170 -6.71 23.83 12.82
N GLY A 171 -5.40 23.66 13.05
CA GLY A 171 -4.59 24.69 13.71
C GLY A 171 -4.44 25.95 12.85
N ALA A 172 -4.15 25.77 11.56
CA ALA A 172 -3.97 26.86 10.60
C ALA A 172 -5.27 27.67 10.44
N ASP A 173 -6.40 27.00 10.27
CA ASP A 173 -7.68 27.65 10.03
C ASP A 173 -8.22 28.39 11.24
N LEU A 174 -8.14 27.80 12.44
CA LEU A 174 -8.66 28.44 13.65
C LEU A 174 -7.88 29.72 13.98
N VAL A 175 -6.55 29.64 14.05
CA VAL A 175 -5.73 30.79 14.41
C VAL A 175 -5.74 31.83 13.28
N GLY A 176 -5.61 31.39 12.02
CA GLY A 176 -5.56 32.29 10.88
C GLY A 176 -6.89 33.01 10.64
N LYS A 177 -7.94 32.24 10.34
CA LYS A 177 -9.21 32.78 9.85
C LYS A 177 -10.07 33.33 10.99
N VAL A 178 -10.14 32.63 12.13
CA VAL A 178 -11.08 32.97 13.21
C VAL A 178 -10.49 33.98 14.18
N GLU A 179 -9.24 33.79 14.62
CA GLU A 179 -8.63 34.65 15.65
C GLU A 179 -7.93 35.88 15.06
N ARG A 180 -7.16 35.69 13.99
CA ARG A 180 -6.28 36.74 13.43
C ARG A 180 -6.85 37.44 12.20
N ASN A 181 -8.00 37.01 11.69
CA ASN A 181 -8.65 37.56 10.49
C ASN A 181 -7.70 37.67 9.29
N ILE A 182 -6.80 36.71 9.11
CA ILE A 182 -5.99 36.59 7.90
C ILE A 182 -6.65 35.59 6.92
N PRO A 183 -6.42 35.73 5.61
CA PRO A 183 -6.91 34.76 4.62
C PRO A 183 -6.44 33.32 4.90
N GLU A 184 -7.18 32.36 4.36
CA GLU A 184 -6.77 30.96 4.30
C GLU A 184 -5.49 30.79 3.45
N ASP A 185 -4.63 29.85 3.84
CA ASP A 185 -3.31 29.62 3.23
C ASP A 185 -2.38 30.85 3.21
N ASP A 186 -2.58 31.82 4.11
CA ASP A 186 -1.73 33.01 4.18
C ASP A 186 -0.29 32.65 4.59
N PRO A 187 0.73 33.14 3.86
CA PRO A 187 2.13 32.77 4.09
C PRO A 187 2.69 33.25 5.45
N ARG A 188 1.96 34.09 6.19
CA ARG A 188 2.32 34.50 7.55
C ARG A 188 1.93 33.45 8.60
N ASN A 189 1.05 32.51 8.25
CA ASN A 189 0.68 31.42 9.14
C ASN A 189 1.79 30.37 9.17
N PRO A 190 2.36 30.05 10.35
CA PRO A 190 3.46 29.08 10.45
C PRO A 190 3.00 27.61 10.38
N ALA A 191 1.69 27.35 10.45
CA ALA A 191 1.10 26.02 10.43
C ALA A 191 0.90 25.48 9.01
#